data_AF-F0SPC4-F1
#
_entry.id   AF-F0SPC4-F1
#
_cell.length_a   1.000
_cell.length_b   1.000
_cell.length_c   1.000
_cell.angle_alpha   90.00
_cell.angle_beta   90.00
_cell.angle_gamma   90.00
#
_symmetry.space_group_name_H-M   'P 1'
#
loop_
_entity.id
_entity.type
_entity.pdbx_description
1 polymer ?
#
loop_
_entity_poly.entity_id
_entity_poly.type
_entity_poly.pdbx_seq_one_letter_code
_entity_poly.pdbx_strand_id
1 'polypeptide(L)'
;MATQDIGLRQLDLRQLTELEYILLGDLRDVLEEPASEENRRWLLAIVEALLETLPCEFALREQGGYMREIVLNSPELDSDVQCLQREHGSLCRDLAEFSEKLRLRRGFRKRAEVLKQQLAEWAAQLDAHNRSEEQLVQTAYQQDTGCGD
;
A
#
# COMPACT_ATOMS: atom_id res chain seq x y z
N MET A 1 -7.46 24.35 17.12
CA MET A 1 -6.52 23.24 16.94
C MET A 1 -6.59 22.85 15.49
N ALA A 2 -5.63 23.33 14.69
CA ALA A 2 -5.58 23.12 13.26
C ALA A 2 -5.11 21.69 13.00
N THR A 3 -6.00 20.88 12.44
CA THR A 3 -5.71 19.54 11.92
C THR A 3 -4.60 19.69 10.88
N GLN A 4 -3.51 18.98 11.09
CA GLN A 4 -2.33 18.95 10.24
C GLN A 4 -2.63 18.09 8.99
N ASP A 5 -3.64 18.47 8.21
CA ASP A 5 -4.21 17.74 7.06
C ASP A 5 -3.61 18.23 5.71
N ILE A 6 -2.49 18.94 5.76
CA ILE A 6 -1.96 19.72 4.62
C ILE A 6 -0.72 19.03 3.98
N GLY A 7 -0.06 18.10 4.68
CA GLY A 7 1.19 17.50 4.20
C GLY A 7 1.01 16.53 3.04
N LEU A 8 0.09 15.57 3.17
CA LEU A 8 -0.05 14.45 2.21
C LEU A 8 -0.65 14.86 0.87
N ARG A 9 -1.53 15.87 0.84
CA ARG A 9 -2.20 16.35 -0.39
C ARG A 9 -1.30 17.08 -1.38
N GLN A 10 -0.10 17.49 -0.95
CA GLN A 10 0.87 18.17 -1.82
C GLN A 10 2.03 17.25 -2.26
N LEU A 11 2.02 15.99 -1.84
CA LEU A 11 3.06 15.05 -2.23
C LEU A 11 2.77 14.52 -3.63
N ASP A 12 3.77 14.60 -4.50
CA ASP A 12 3.76 13.92 -5.79
C ASP A 12 3.84 12.41 -5.60
N LEU A 13 3.40 11.66 -6.62
CA LEU A 13 3.39 10.18 -6.63
C LEU A 13 4.71 9.58 -6.10
N ARG A 14 5.85 10.09 -6.60
CA ARG A 14 7.17 9.63 -6.18
C ARG A 14 7.41 9.78 -4.66
N GLN A 15 6.98 10.88 -4.07
CA GLN A 15 7.16 11.13 -2.63
C GLN A 15 6.27 10.21 -1.79
N LEU A 16 5.08 9.89 -2.28
CA LEU A 16 4.19 8.92 -1.64
C LEU A 16 4.78 7.51 -1.68
N THR A 17 5.36 7.12 -2.81
CA THR A 17 6.01 5.80 -2.97
C THR A 17 7.28 5.68 -2.13
N GLU A 18 8.09 6.76 -2.04
CA GLU A 18 9.22 6.80 -1.12
C GLU A 18 8.76 6.69 0.34
N LEU A 19 7.67 7.35 0.71
CA LEU A 19 7.10 7.28 2.06
C LEU A 19 6.56 5.87 2.37
N GLU A 20 5.86 5.24 1.43
CA GLU A 20 5.40 3.85 1.54
C GLU A 20 6.58 2.91 1.83
N TYR A 21 7.67 3.02 1.06
CA TYR A 21 8.84 2.17 1.23
C TYR A 21 9.49 2.34 2.61
N ILE A 22 9.57 3.59 3.09
CA ILE A 22 10.09 3.89 4.44
C ILE A 22 9.17 3.27 5.51
N LEU A 23 7.85 3.48 5.39
CA LEU A 23 6.86 2.97 6.35
C LEU A 23 6.83 1.44 6.38
N LEU A 24 6.98 0.78 5.22
CA LEU A 24 7.09 -0.68 5.15
C LEU A 24 8.40 -1.20 5.77
N GLY A 25 9.49 -0.46 5.61
CA GLY A 25 10.75 -0.75 6.28
C GLY A 25 10.62 -0.67 7.79
N ASP A 26 10.03 0.41 8.29
CA ASP A 26 9.79 0.66 9.72
C ASP A 26 8.81 -0.38 10.29
N LEU A 27 7.74 -0.71 9.54
CA LEU A 27 6.81 -1.78 9.89
C LEU A 27 7.56 -3.10 10.10
N ARG A 28 8.41 -3.49 9.14
CA ARG A 28 9.18 -4.74 9.23
C ARG A 28 10.10 -4.77 10.46
N ASP A 29 10.80 -3.67 10.73
CA ASP A 29 11.70 -3.55 11.90
C ASP A 29 10.92 -3.75 13.21
N VAL A 30 9.79 -3.05 13.37
CA VAL A 30 8.93 -3.17 14.55
C VAL A 30 8.29 -4.56 14.66
N LEU A 31 8.05 -5.24 13.53
CA LEU A 31 7.55 -6.62 13.49
C LEU A 31 8.59 -7.63 13.99
N GLU A 32 9.89 -7.41 13.78
CA GLU A 32 10.98 -8.28 14.26
C GLU A 32 11.20 -8.21 15.78
N GLU A 33 10.85 -7.10 16.41
CA GLU A 33 10.99 -6.90 17.85
C GLU A 33 9.95 -7.68 18.70
N PRO A 34 10.15 -7.92 20.01
CA PRO A 34 9.13 -8.57 20.84
C PRO A 34 7.87 -7.70 21.04
N ALA A 35 6.70 -8.35 21.12
CA ALA A 35 5.43 -7.65 21.33
C ALA A 35 5.37 -6.86 22.67
N SER A 36 5.52 -5.54 22.56
CA SER A 36 5.46 -4.58 23.67
C SER A 36 4.37 -3.53 23.46
N GLU A 37 3.95 -2.85 24.54
CA GLU A 37 2.99 -1.75 24.41
C GLU A 37 3.53 -0.57 23.61
N GLU A 38 4.86 -0.37 23.62
CA GLU A 38 5.55 0.61 22.81
C GLU A 38 5.47 0.24 21.33
N ASN A 39 5.90 -0.96 20.94
CA ASN A 39 5.77 -1.49 19.59
C ASN A 39 4.33 -1.45 19.08
N ARG A 40 3.33 -1.69 19.93
CA ARG A 40 1.92 -1.51 19.53
C ARG A 40 1.61 -0.09 19.09
N ARG A 41 2.09 0.91 19.83
CA ARG A 41 1.86 2.33 19.50
C ARG A 41 2.57 2.70 18.19
N TRP A 42 3.78 2.20 17.98
CA TRP A 42 4.52 2.36 16.73
C TRP A 42 3.80 1.69 15.57
N LEU A 43 3.42 0.41 15.70
CA LEU A 43 2.62 -0.32 14.69
C LEU A 43 1.33 0.43 14.33
N LEU A 44 0.62 0.94 15.35
CA LEU A 44 -0.60 1.70 15.11
C LEU A 44 -0.31 2.99 14.32
N ALA A 45 0.72 3.74 14.68
CA ALA A 45 1.09 4.96 13.98
C ALA A 45 1.50 4.69 12.52
N ILE A 46 2.27 3.63 12.27
CA ILE A 46 2.69 3.23 10.92
C ILE A 46 1.47 2.80 10.09
N VAL A 47 0.59 1.97 10.66
CA VAL A 47 -0.65 1.53 10.00
C VAL A 47 -1.58 2.69 9.69
N GLU A 48 -1.74 3.65 10.61
CA GLU A 48 -2.54 4.85 10.37
C GLU A 48 -1.91 5.73 9.27
N ALA A 49 -0.58 5.89 9.26
CA ALA A 49 0.11 6.64 8.21
C ALA A 49 -0.03 5.97 6.82
N LEU A 50 0.08 4.65 6.74
CA LEU A 50 -0.14 3.89 5.51
C LEU A 50 -1.58 4.03 5.01
N LEU A 51 -2.57 4.00 5.91
CA LEU A 51 -3.98 4.21 5.59
C LEU A 51 -4.28 5.60 5.01
N GLU A 52 -3.53 6.62 5.42
CA GLU A 52 -3.69 7.97 4.88
C GLU A 52 -2.94 8.14 3.55
N THR A 53 -1.79 7.47 3.40
CA THR A 53 -0.88 7.64 2.26
C THR A 53 -1.31 6.80 1.04
N LEU A 54 -1.61 5.52 1.23
CA LEU A 54 -1.97 4.58 0.15
C LEU A 54 -3.14 5.06 -0.72
N PRO A 55 -4.30 5.48 -0.18
CA PRO A 55 -5.41 5.93 -1.02
C PRO A 55 -5.06 7.21 -1.80
N CYS A 56 -4.22 8.08 -1.25
CA CYS A 56 -3.74 9.26 -1.99
C CYS A 56 -2.83 8.83 -3.15
N GLU A 57 -1.96 7.86 -2.92
CA GLU A 57 -1.08 7.32 -3.94
C GLU A 57 -1.87 6.68 -5.09
N PHE A 58 -2.79 5.77 -4.76
CA PHE A 58 -3.65 5.13 -5.76
C PHE A 58 -4.47 6.16 -6.55
N ALA A 59 -5.05 7.16 -5.88
CA ALA A 59 -5.80 8.21 -6.56
C ALA A 59 -4.91 9.04 -7.51
N LEU A 60 -3.64 9.28 -7.16
CA LEU A 60 -2.69 9.98 -8.03
C LEU A 60 -2.23 9.09 -9.19
N ARG A 61 -2.03 7.80 -8.95
CA ARG A 61 -1.74 6.80 -9.99
C ARG A 61 -2.87 6.76 -11.03
N GLU A 62 -4.12 6.68 -10.58
CA GLU A 62 -5.30 6.72 -11.46
C GLU A 62 -5.46 8.06 -12.19
N GLN A 63 -5.20 9.18 -11.53
CA GLN A 63 -5.23 10.52 -12.15
C GLN A 63 -4.11 10.74 -13.16
N GLY A 64 -2.95 10.12 -12.96
CA GLY A 64 -1.81 10.16 -13.88
C GLY A 64 -2.13 9.55 -15.24
N GLY A 65 -3.24 8.83 -15.38
CA GLY A 65 -3.78 8.38 -16.66
C GLY A 65 -3.05 7.18 -17.27
N TYR A 66 -1.86 6.82 -16.79
CA TYR A 66 -1.06 5.72 -17.35
C TYR A 66 -1.82 4.39 -17.36
N MET A 67 -2.57 4.05 -16.30
CA MET A 67 -3.39 2.82 -16.29
C MET A 67 -4.44 2.83 -17.40
N ARG A 68 -5.03 4.00 -17.67
CA ARG A 68 -6.01 4.18 -18.75
C ARG A 68 -5.35 4.10 -20.13
N GLU A 69 -4.16 4.66 -20.27
CA GLU A 69 -3.34 4.54 -21.48
C GLU A 69 -2.92 3.09 -21.75
N ILE A 70 -2.57 2.34 -20.71
CA ILE A 70 -2.24 0.91 -20.82
C ILE A 70 -3.44 0.10 -21.30
N VAL A 71 -4.62 0.31 -20.73
CA VAL A 71 -5.86 -0.38 -21.19
C VAL A 71 -6.25 0.03 -22.61
N LEU A 72 -6.01 1.29 -23.00
CA LEU A 72 -6.25 1.77 -24.36
C LEU A 72 -5.33 1.11 -25.39
N ASN A 73 -4.06 0.94 -25.07
CA ASN A 73 -3.07 0.30 -25.94
C ASN A 73 -3.18 -1.24 -25.92
N SER A 74 -3.51 -1.81 -24.76
CA SER A 74 -3.54 -3.25 -24.51
C SER A 74 -4.81 -3.62 -23.74
N PRO A 75 -5.96 -3.80 -24.42
CA PRO A 75 -7.23 -4.14 -23.78
C PRO A 75 -7.22 -5.52 -23.10
N GLU A 76 -6.23 -6.36 -23.40
CA GLU A 76 -6.00 -7.62 -22.68
C GLU A 76 -5.61 -7.41 -21.21
N LEU A 77 -4.95 -6.29 -20.89
CA LEU A 77 -4.52 -5.92 -19.53
C LEU A 77 -5.63 -5.27 -18.71
N ASP A 78 -6.81 -5.02 -19.29
CA ASP A 78 -7.98 -4.49 -18.58
C ASP A 78 -8.37 -5.36 -17.38
N SER A 79 -8.28 -6.68 -17.53
CA SER A 79 -8.58 -7.62 -16.45
C SER A 79 -7.58 -7.51 -15.29
N ASP A 80 -6.30 -7.30 -15.60
CA ASP A 80 -5.24 -7.11 -14.62
C ASP A 80 -5.36 -5.75 -13.92
N VAL A 81 -5.64 -4.66 -14.65
CA VAL A 81 -5.90 -3.34 -14.05
C VAL A 81 -7.11 -3.38 -13.12
N GLN A 82 -8.20 -4.04 -13.52
CA GLN A 82 -9.37 -4.25 -12.66
C GLN A 82 -9.07 -5.16 -11.46
N CYS A 83 -8.11 -6.07 -11.55
CA CYS A 83 -7.64 -6.85 -10.41
C CYS A 83 -6.89 -5.96 -9.42
N LEU A 84 -5.91 -5.20 -9.89
CA LEU A 84 -5.12 -4.26 -9.09
C LEU A 84 -6.01 -3.26 -8.32
N GLN A 85 -7.00 -2.66 -8.99
CA GLN A 85 -7.93 -1.74 -8.34
C GLN A 85 -8.77 -2.40 -7.23
N ARG A 86 -9.16 -3.67 -7.41
CA ARG A 86 -9.89 -4.42 -6.36
C ARG A 86 -8.96 -4.79 -5.20
N GLU A 87 -7.71 -5.08 -5.48
CA GLU A 87 -6.70 -5.34 -4.47
C GLU A 87 -6.42 -4.08 -3.63
N HIS A 88 -6.34 -2.89 -4.22
CA HIS A 88 -6.21 -1.61 -3.47
C HIS A 88 -7.28 -1.48 -2.38
N GLY A 89 -8.55 -1.70 -2.76
CA GLY A 89 -9.68 -1.59 -1.86
C GLY A 89 -9.67 -2.64 -0.75
N SER A 90 -9.11 -3.82 -1.02
CA SER A 90 -8.95 -4.89 -0.05
C SER A 90 -7.82 -4.57 0.92
N LEU A 91 -6.64 -4.17 0.41
CA LEU A 91 -5.48 -3.78 1.21
C LEU A 91 -5.78 -2.64 2.18
N CYS A 92 -6.50 -1.60 1.74
CA CYS A 92 -6.92 -0.51 2.63
C CYS A 92 -7.91 -0.99 3.71
N ARG A 93 -8.80 -1.92 3.37
CA ARG A 93 -9.77 -2.49 4.34
C ARG A 93 -9.06 -3.34 5.39
N ASP A 94 -8.11 -4.18 4.97
CA ASP A 94 -7.30 -5.00 5.86
C ASP A 94 -6.50 -4.13 6.84
N LEU A 95 -5.84 -3.08 6.34
CA LEU A 95 -5.16 -2.08 7.19
C LEU A 95 -6.09 -1.43 8.21
N ALA A 96 -7.31 -1.02 7.80
CA ALA A 96 -8.28 -0.40 8.69
C ALA A 96 -8.69 -1.37 9.81
N GLU A 97 -8.89 -2.65 9.46
CA GLU A 97 -9.17 -3.70 10.43
C GLU A 97 -7.99 -3.93 11.39
N PHE A 98 -6.75 -3.90 10.90
CA PHE A 98 -5.56 -3.99 11.75
C PHE A 98 -5.44 -2.80 12.70
N SER A 99 -5.74 -1.58 12.25
CA SER A 99 -5.77 -0.39 13.10
C SER A 99 -6.78 -0.53 14.24
N GLU A 100 -7.99 -0.99 13.95
CA GLU A 100 -9.00 -1.25 14.98
C GLU A 100 -8.56 -2.35 15.96
N LYS A 101 -7.98 -3.44 15.46
CA LYS A 101 -7.42 -4.52 16.30
C LYS A 101 -6.28 -4.02 17.19
N LEU A 102 -5.43 -3.12 16.69
CA LEU A 102 -4.32 -2.51 17.43
C LEU A 102 -4.81 -1.52 18.50
N ARG A 103 -5.89 -0.77 18.22
CA ARG A 103 -6.55 0.12 19.19
C ARG A 103 -7.16 -0.65 20.37
N LEU A 104 -7.63 -1.87 20.14
CA LEU A 104 -8.16 -2.73 21.18
C LEU A 104 -7.04 -3.22 22.13
N ARG A 105 -6.83 -2.47 23.21
CA ARG A 105 -5.80 -2.76 24.24
C ARG A 105 -5.92 -4.16 24.87
N ARG A 106 -7.13 -4.72 24.90
CA ARG A 106 -7.46 -5.96 25.63
C ARG A 106 -7.01 -7.20 24.85
N GLY A 107 -6.03 -7.91 25.37
CA GLY A 107 -5.55 -9.16 24.76
C GLY A 107 -4.50 -8.99 23.66
N PHE A 108 -3.99 -7.76 23.45
CA PHE A 108 -2.91 -7.49 22.50
C PHE A 108 -1.75 -8.47 22.69
N ARG A 109 -1.21 -8.66 23.90
CA ARG A 109 -0.07 -9.56 24.14
C ARG A 109 -0.30 -11.03 23.71
N LYS A 110 -1.54 -11.53 23.74
CA LYS A 110 -1.87 -12.89 23.28
C LYS A 110 -2.11 -12.98 21.77
N ARG A 111 -2.51 -11.87 21.15
CA ARG A 111 -2.82 -11.77 19.72
C ARG A 111 -1.74 -11.04 18.94
N ALA A 112 -0.72 -10.51 19.61
CA ALA A 112 0.28 -9.65 19.01
C ALA A 112 1.08 -10.43 17.99
N GLU A 113 1.54 -11.64 18.33
CA GLU A 113 2.24 -12.51 17.37
C GLU A 113 1.39 -12.81 16.14
N VAL A 114 0.10 -13.10 16.32
CA VAL A 114 -0.83 -13.37 15.22
C VAL A 114 -1.10 -12.12 14.38
N LEU A 115 -1.20 -10.96 15.02
CA LEU A 115 -1.41 -9.67 14.35
C LEU A 115 -0.14 -9.22 13.61
N LYS A 116 1.04 -9.47 14.18
CA LYS A 116 2.33 -9.26 13.55
C LYS A 116 2.49 -10.13 12.31
N GLN A 117 2.11 -11.41 12.41
CA GLN A 117 2.13 -12.32 11.29
C GLN A 117 1.18 -11.85 10.17
N GLN A 118 -0.06 -11.47 10.51
CA GLN A 118 -1.02 -10.92 9.54
C GLN A 118 -0.51 -9.62 8.90
N LEU A 119 0.13 -8.72 9.66
CA LEU A 119 0.72 -7.49 9.12
C LEU A 119 1.91 -7.78 8.20
N ALA A 120 2.74 -8.79 8.52
CA ALA A 120 3.82 -9.23 7.66
C ALA A 120 3.30 -9.83 6.35
N GLU A 121 2.25 -10.64 6.43
CA GLU A 121 1.56 -11.19 5.26
C GLU A 121 0.95 -10.08 4.40
N TRP A 122 0.29 -9.10 5.02
CA TRP A 122 -0.25 -7.93 4.35
C TRP A 122 0.84 -7.10 3.65
N ALA A 123 1.98 -6.87 4.31
CA ALA A 123 3.10 -6.15 3.72
C ALA A 123 3.68 -6.90 2.50
N ALA A 124 3.73 -8.24 2.57
CA ALA A 124 4.13 -9.08 1.44
C ALA A 124 3.11 -9.03 0.28
N GLN A 125 1.81 -8.93 0.58
CA GLN A 125 0.75 -8.74 -0.42
C GLN A 125 0.88 -7.39 -1.11
N LEU A 126 1.14 -6.30 -0.37
CA LEU A 126 1.38 -4.98 -0.97
C LEU A 126 2.62 -4.98 -1.87
N ASP A 127 3.72 -5.60 -1.45
CA ASP A 127 4.93 -5.74 -2.26
C ASP A 127 4.70 -6.60 -3.52
N ALA A 128 3.91 -7.68 -3.41
CA ALA A 128 3.50 -8.47 -4.58
C ALA A 128 2.63 -7.64 -5.54
N HIS A 129 1.69 -6.87 -5.00
CA HIS A 129 0.82 -6.00 -5.76
C HIS A 129 1.60 -4.90 -6.51
N ASN A 130 2.53 -4.21 -5.84
CA ASN A 130 3.34 -3.16 -6.46
C ASN A 130 4.21 -3.74 -7.59
N ARG A 131 4.76 -4.95 -7.41
CA ARG A 131 5.47 -5.68 -8.48
C ARG A 131 4.57 -6.06 -9.65
N SER A 132 3.34 -6.52 -9.39
CA SER A 132 2.37 -6.81 -10.44
C SER A 132 2.02 -5.56 -11.23
N GLU A 133 1.89 -4.41 -10.57
CA GLU A 133 1.68 -3.13 -11.26
C GLU A 133 2.90 -2.74 -12.11
N GLU A 134 4.12 -2.81 -11.56
CA GLU A 134 5.34 -2.53 -12.31
C GLU A 134 5.50 -3.43 -13.53
N GLN A 135 5.18 -4.73 -13.39
CA GLN A 135 5.18 -5.66 -14.52
C GLN A 135 4.16 -5.27 -15.58
N LEU A 136 2.96 -4.89 -15.19
CA LEU A 136 1.90 -4.47 -16.11
C LEU A 136 2.34 -3.23 -16.90
N VAL A 137 2.93 -2.23 -16.23
CA VAL A 137 3.50 -1.04 -16.89
C VAL A 137 4.61 -1.42 -17.86
N GLN A 138 5.53 -2.31 -17.46
CA GLN A 138 6.62 -2.76 -18.32
C GLN A 138 6.13 -3.55 -19.54
N THR A 139 5.15 -4.45 -19.36
CA THR A 139 4.55 -5.22 -20.46
C THR A 139 3.86 -4.31 -21.46
N ALA A 140 3.10 -3.32 -20.98
CA ALA A 140 2.46 -2.34 -21.85
C ALA A 140 3.50 -1.52 -22.65
N TYR A 141 4.58 -1.06 -22.01
CA TYR A 141 5.67 -0.36 -22.69
C TYR A 141 6.39 -1.22 -23.75
N GLN A 142 6.59 -2.51 -23.47
CA GLN A 142 7.19 -3.45 -24.42
C GLN A 142 6.30 -3.70 -25.65
N GLN A 143 4.99 -3.77 -25.45
CA GLN A 143 4.03 -3.90 -26.56
C GLN A 143 3.95 -2.61 -27.40
N ASP A 144 4.03 -1.44 -26.78
CA ASP A 144 4.05 -0.14 -27.47
C ASP A 144 5.34 0.08 -28.29
N THR A 145 6.49 -0.36 -27.77
CA THR A 145 7.80 -0.25 -28.46
C THR A 145 7.98 -1.30 -29.57
N GLY A 146 7.08 -2.28 -29.68
CA GLY A 146 7.15 -3.42 -30.61
C GLY A 146 6.78 -3.13 -32.07
N CYS A 147 6.60 -1.86 -32.46
CA CYS A 147 6.35 -1.46 -33.84
C CYS A 147 7.57 -0.72 -34.44
N GLY A 148 8.72 -1.39 -34.46
CA GLY A 148 9.89 -1.00 -35.24
C GLY A 148 10.23 -2.10 -36.23
N ASP A 149 9.74 -1.97 -37.46
CA ASP A 149 10.26 -2.69 -38.64
C ASP A 149 11.67 -2.21 -38.98
#